data_AF-A0A8S3HXS6-F1
#
_entry.id   AF-A0A8S3HXS6-F1
#
_cell.length_a   1.000
_cell.length_b   1.000
_cell.length_c   1.000
_cell.angle_alpha   90.00
_cell.angle_beta   90.00
_cell.angle_gamma   90.00
#
_symmetry.space_group_name_H-M   'P 1'
#
loop_
_entity.id
_entity.type
_entity.pdbx_description
1 polymer ?
#
loop_
_entity_poly.entity_id
_entity_poly.type
_entity_poly.pdbx_seq_one_letter_code
_entity_poly.pdbx_strand_id
1 'polypeptide(L)'
;MNVTWSTTQKGEKAVLHNKYLYSLKRQKNNLIIKTNGETHNHDPKLAENVQTAFSRLKRRMLDDVDQPVTKVYEEEVKRFRRENGTAGPVPVFGAWKSTLYRIRKTLLPPTPVSLSSIIIPGDMCYNNSKKEFLFCNSPTPHKVIAFASEQALKLLSNNPHWNGDGTFRTSPALFTQSYYFHVWDEFSMKPIIFSCCEDKSEESYRQLLQSLFTHATKNNIVLN
;
A
#
# COMPACT_ATOMS: atom_id res chain seq x y z
N MET A 1 49.63 -10.84 12.95
CA MET A 1 48.67 -9.92 12.31
C MET A 1 47.56 -9.65 13.31
N ASN A 2 47.43 -8.41 13.80
CA ASN A 2 46.39 -8.04 14.77
C ASN A 2 45.14 -7.58 14.01
N VAL A 3 44.12 -8.43 14.03
CA VAL A 3 42.80 -8.16 13.47
C VAL A 3 41.83 -8.06 14.63
N THR A 4 41.16 -6.92 14.78
CA THR A 4 40.15 -6.70 15.83
C THR A 4 38.77 -6.43 15.24
N TRP A 5 37.74 -6.95 15.90
CA TRP A 5 36.35 -6.76 15.51
C TRP A 5 35.84 -5.39 15.98
N SER A 6 35.04 -4.72 15.15
CA SER A 6 34.42 -3.43 15.47
C SER A 6 33.00 -3.36 14.91
N THR A 7 32.17 -2.51 15.50
CA THR A 7 30.79 -2.28 15.07
C THR A 7 30.63 -0.81 14.72
N THR A 8 30.11 -0.51 13.52
CA THR A 8 29.90 0.89 13.08
C THR A 8 28.75 1.54 13.85
N GLN A 9 28.63 2.88 13.79
CA GLN A 9 27.50 3.62 14.37
C GLN A 9 26.12 3.20 13.82
N LYS A 10 26.10 2.49 12.68
CA LYS A 10 24.88 1.92 12.06
C LYS A 10 24.63 0.46 12.45
N GLY A 11 25.41 -0.10 13.38
CA GLY A 11 25.28 -1.47 13.86
C GLY A 11 25.90 -2.54 12.94
N GLU A 12 26.68 -2.15 11.93
CA GLU A 12 27.27 -3.09 10.97
C GLU A 12 28.58 -3.67 11.50
N LYS A 13 28.80 -4.98 11.30
CA LYS A 13 30.05 -5.66 11.69
C LYS A 13 31.17 -5.29 10.73
N ALA A 14 32.28 -4.82 11.28
CA ALA A 14 33.46 -4.41 10.57
C ALA A 14 34.73 -5.01 11.22
N VAL A 15 35.82 -4.99 10.46
CA VAL A 15 37.13 -5.49 10.88
C VAL A 15 38.13 -4.34 10.84
N LEU A 16 38.92 -4.16 11.89
CA LEU A 16 40.01 -3.21 11.94
C LEU A 16 41.35 -3.93 11.70
N HIS A 17 42.10 -3.49 10.70
CA HIS A 17 43.43 -4.01 10.40
C HIS A 17 44.34 -2.91 9.84
N ASN A 18 45.56 -2.78 10.38
CA ASN A 18 46.52 -1.74 10.00
C ASN A 18 45.94 -0.30 9.97
N LYS A 19 45.11 0.06 10.97
CA LYS A 19 44.39 1.34 11.09
C LYS A 19 43.28 1.60 10.06
N TYR A 20 42.97 0.62 9.21
CA TYR A 20 41.85 0.69 8.27
C TYR A 20 40.67 -0.14 8.75
N LEU A 21 39.46 0.39 8.55
CA LEU A 21 38.20 -0.27 8.88
C LEU A 21 37.58 -0.88 7.61
N TYR A 22 37.26 -2.16 7.68
CA TYR A 22 36.76 -2.96 6.56
C TYR A 22 35.33 -3.41 6.85
N SER A 23 34.40 -3.05 5.97
CA SER A 23 33.01 -3.53 6.06
C SER A 23 32.87 -4.91 5.42
N LEU A 24 32.18 -5.82 6.11
CA LEU A 24 31.99 -7.19 5.62
C LEU A 24 30.66 -7.30 4.86
N LYS A 25 30.71 -7.62 3.57
CA LYS A 25 29.54 -8.05 2.79
C LYS A 25 29.70 -9.50 2.37
N ARG A 26 28.69 -10.32 2.68
CA ARG A 26 28.67 -11.75 2.34
C ARG A 26 28.17 -11.93 0.90
N GLN A 27 28.99 -12.48 0.02
CA GLN A 27 28.57 -13.04 -1.27
C GLN A 27 28.86 -14.54 -1.29
N LYS A 28 28.10 -15.28 -2.11
CA LYS A 28 27.98 -16.75 -2.04
C LYS A 28 29.28 -17.54 -2.18
N ASN A 29 30.40 -16.96 -2.66
CA ASN A 29 31.62 -17.74 -2.92
C ASN A 29 32.98 -17.03 -2.72
N ASN A 30 33.08 -15.85 -2.07
CA ASN A 30 34.34 -15.31 -1.49
C ASN A 30 34.08 -14.00 -0.74
N LEU A 31 34.81 -13.76 0.35
CA LEU A 31 34.75 -12.53 1.17
C LEU A 31 35.32 -11.33 0.37
N ILE A 32 34.52 -10.29 0.14
CA ILE A 32 35.03 -9.01 -0.36
C ILE A 32 35.42 -8.14 0.83
N ILE A 33 36.70 -7.81 0.93
CA ILE A 33 37.24 -6.81 1.84
C ILE A 33 37.11 -5.46 1.12
N LYS A 34 36.10 -4.65 1.47
CA LYS A 34 35.97 -3.29 0.90
C LYS A 34 36.93 -2.36 1.67
N THR A 35 37.95 -1.86 0.98
CA THR A 35 38.78 -0.75 1.47
C THR A 35 37.97 0.54 1.36
N ASN A 36 37.94 1.34 2.42
CA ASN A 36 37.56 2.75 2.30
C ASN A 36 38.72 3.51 1.63
N GLY A 37 38.89 3.30 0.32
CA GLY A 37 39.65 4.20 -0.52
C GLY A 37 38.79 5.42 -0.87
N GLU A 38 39.41 6.58 -0.97
CA GLU A 38 38.80 7.91 -1.23
C GLU A 38 38.00 8.04 -2.55
N THR A 39 37.77 6.94 -3.26
CA THR A 39 36.95 6.90 -4.46
C THR A 39 35.59 6.32 -4.11
N HIS A 40 34.63 7.20 -3.84
CA HIS A 40 33.23 6.84 -3.84
C HIS A 40 32.88 6.35 -5.25
N ASN A 41 32.87 5.03 -5.42
CA ASN A 41 32.38 4.36 -6.61
C ASN A 41 30.86 4.60 -6.64
N HIS A 42 30.45 5.79 -7.10
CA HIS A 42 29.07 6.06 -7.44
C HIS A 42 28.74 5.18 -8.63
N ASP A 43 27.58 4.51 -8.57
CA ASP A 43 27.04 3.87 -9.77
C ASP A 43 27.08 4.88 -10.94
N PRO A 44 27.38 4.43 -12.18
CA PRO A 44 27.41 5.32 -13.33
C PRO A 44 26.16 6.19 -13.34
N LYS A 45 26.33 7.51 -13.50
CA LYS A 45 25.18 8.41 -13.60
C LYS A 45 24.26 7.89 -14.70
N LEU A 46 23.00 7.65 -14.34
CA LEU A 46 21.97 7.23 -15.29
C LEU A 46 21.89 8.26 -16.41
N ALA A 47 21.56 7.83 -17.63
CA ALA A 47 21.37 8.76 -18.74
C ALA A 47 20.35 9.84 -18.35
N GLU A 48 20.57 11.08 -18.82
CA GLU A 48 19.82 12.26 -18.39
C GLU A 48 18.30 12.08 -18.57
N ASN A 49 17.88 11.53 -19.70
CA ASN A 49 16.48 11.20 -19.98
C ASN A 49 15.86 10.25 -18.93
N VAL A 50 16.62 9.26 -18.45
CA VAL A 50 16.18 8.33 -17.40
C VAL A 50 16.06 9.08 -16.07
N GLN A 51 17.00 9.98 -15.75
CA GLN A 51 16.91 10.86 -14.57
C GLN A 51 15.66 11.75 -14.62
N THR A 52 15.34 12.34 -15.77
CA THR A 52 14.12 13.12 -15.94
C THR A 52 12.87 12.28 -15.70
N ALA A 53 12.81 11.06 -16.26
CA ALA A 53 11.70 10.14 -16.01
C ALA A 53 11.56 9.81 -14.51
N PHE A 54 12.66 9.64 -13.78
CA PHE A 54 12.60 9.45 -12.33
C PHE A 54 12.06 10.65 -11.59
N SER A 55 12.51 11.86 -11.91
CA SER A 55 11.99 13.08 -11.28
C SER A 55 10.48 13.21 -11.51
N ARG A 56 9.99 12.83 -12.69
CA ARG A 56 8.55 12.79 -12.99
C ARG A 56 7.83 11.71 -12.20
N LEU A 57 8.35 10.49 -12.14
CA LEU A 57 7.78 9.42 -11.30
C LEU A 57 7.64 9.84 -9.84
N LYS A 58 8.71 10.43 -9.26
CA LYS A 58 8.71 10.89 -7.87
C LYS A 58 7.65 11.97 -7.63
N ARG A 59 7.53 12.93 -8.54
CA ARG A 59 6.50 13.97 -8.48
C ARG A 59 5.09 13.38 -8.57
N ARG A 60 4.84 12.44 -9.49
CA ARG A 60 3.55 11.75 -9.59
C ARG A 60 3.19 10.93 -8.35
N MET A 61 4.17 10.45 -7.56
CA MET A 61 3.86 9.79 -6.27
C MET A 61 3.27 10.75 -5.23
N LEU A 62 3.47 12.06 -5.42
CA LEU A 62 2.91 13.11 -4.58
C LEU A 62 1.60 13.65 -5.16
N ASP A 63 1.55 13.85 -6.48
CA ASP A 63 0.39 14.44 -7.15
C ASP A 63 -0.77 13.43 -7.33
N ASP A 64 -0.45 12.15 -7.60
CA ASP A 64 -1.42 11.09 -7.91
C ASP A 64 -1.50 10.04 -6.78
N VAL A 65 -1.65 10.49 -5.52
CA VAL A 65 -1.58 9.62 -4.33
C VAL A 65 -2.60 8.48 -4.33
N ASP A 66 -3.69 8.57 -5.10
CA ASP A 66 -4.74 7.54 -5.19
C ASP A 66 -4.50 6.53 -6.32
N GLN A 67 -3.62 6.83 -7.29
CA GLN A 67 -3.36 5.89 -8.39
C GLN A 67 -2.45 4.75 -7.95
N PRO A 68 -2.64 3.51 -8.45
CA PRO A 68 -1.70 2.42 -8.19
C PRO A 68 -0.28 2.77 -8.64
N VAL A 69 0.73 2.52 -7.79
CA VAL A 69 2.14 2.83 -8.08
C VAL A 69 2.61 2.14 -9.37
N THR A 70 2.15 0.92 -9.61
CA THR A 70 2.43 0.14 -10.83
C THR A 70 1.88 0.82 -12.07
N LYS A 71 0.63 1.29 -12.03
CA LYS A 71 -0.02 2.00 -13.13
C LYS A 71 0.72 3.30 -13.48
N VAL A 72 1.04 4.12 -12.47
CA VAL A 72 1.82 5.35 -12.65
C VAL A 72 3.18 5.05 -13.29
N TYR A 73 3.84 4.00 -12.83
CA TYR A 73 5.11 3.55 -13.40
C TYR A 73 4.97 3.11 -14.87
N GLU A 74 3.99 2.28 -15.19
CA GLU A 74 3.76 1.77 -16.55
C GLU A 74 3.42 2.89 -17.52
N GLU A 75 2.61 3.86 -17.11
CA GLU A 75 2.28 5.05 -17.89
C GLU A 75 3.52 5.89 -18.19
N GLU A 76 4.37 6.10 -17.19
CA GLU A 76 5.60 6.88 -17.37
C GLU A 76 6.64 6.13 -18.21
N VAL A 77 6.72 4.80 -18.10
CA VAL A 77 7.55 3.98 -19.00
C VAL A 77 7.04 4.04 -20.43
N LYS A 78 5.73 3.94 -20.64
CA LYS A 78 5.11 4.10 -21.97
C LYS A 78 5.43 5.47 -22.54
N ARG A 79 5.33 6.53 -21.73
CA ARG A 79 5.71 7.89 -22.12
C ARG A 79 7.18 7.99 -22.48
N PHE A 80 8.07 7.49 -21.63
CA PHE A 80 9.52 7.50 -21.85
C PHE A 80 9.88 6.85 -23.19
N ARG A 81 9.27 5.70 -23.50
CA ARG A 81 9.49 4.99 -24.78
C ARG A 81 8.97 5.78 -25.99
N ARG A 82 7.90 6.55 -25.86
CA ARG A 82 7.44 7.44 -26.94
C ARG A 82 8.40 8.60 -27.18
N GLU A 83 8.95 9.17 -26.11
CA GLU A 83 9.86 10.33 -26.18
C GLU A 83 11.28 9.95 -26.61
N ASN A 84 11.75 8.73 -26.29
CA ASN A 84 13.16 8.33 -26.43
C ASN A 84 13.36 7.09 -27.32
N GLY A 85 12.29 6.55 -27.90
CA GLY A 85 12.31 5.27 -28.62
C GLY A 85 12.28 4.04 -27.70
N THR A 86 12.22 2.87 -28.32
CA THR A 86 12.12 1.57 -27.62
C THR A 86 13.48 0.96 -27.30
N ALA A 87 14.54 1.41 -27.99
CA ALA A 87 15.92 0.97 -27.78
C ALA A 87 16.61 1.90 -26.76
N GLY A 88 16.64 1.51 -25.49
CA GLY A 88 17.32 2.27 -24.45
C GLY A 88 17.05 1.78 -23.03
N PRO A 89 17.87 2.22 -22.06
CA PRO A 89 17.69 1.87 -20.65
C PRO A 89 16.39 2.48 -20.11
N VAL A 90 15.48 1.65 -19.63
CA VAL A 90 14.20 2.06 -19.03
C VAL A 90 14.31 2.00 -17.50
N PRO A 91 13.66 2.91 -16.76
CA PRO A 91 13.45 2.74 -15.31
C PRO A 91 12.95 1.32 -14.98
N VAL A 92 13.69 0.52 -14.20
CA VAL A 92 13.26 -0.86 -13.84
C VAL A 92 12.42 -0.85 -12.56
N PHE A 93 11.15 -1.26 -12.60
CA PHE A 93 10.23 -1.14 -11.46
C PHE A 93 10.82 -1.66 -10.14
N GLY A 94 11.43 -2.85 -10.15
CA GLY A 94 11.99 -3.49 -8.95
C GLY A 94 13.05 -2.64 -8.24
N ALA A 95 13.89 -1.91 -8.98
CA ALA A 95 14.93 -1.06 -8.41
C ALA A 95 14.36 0.16 -7.68
N TRP A 96 13.18 0.63 -8.10
CA TRP A 96 12.59 1.89 -7.62
C TRP A 96 11.35 1.70 -6.77
N LYS A 97 10.77 0.50 -6.76
CA LYS A 97 9.54 0.16 -6.03
C LYS A 97 9.57 0.73 -4.61
N SER A 98 10.55 0.35 -3.81
CA SER A 98 10.65 0.80 -2.41
C SER A 98 10.76 2.33 -2.28
N THR A 99 11.43 3.00 -3.22
CA THR A 99 11.55 4.46 -3.22
C THR A 99 10.22 5.13 -3.55
N LEU A 100 9.51 4.65 -4.58
CA LEU A 100 8.21 5.18 -4.99
C LEU A 100 7.17 5.02 -3.86
N TYR A 101 7.09 3.84 -3.25
CA TYR A 101 6.20 3.59 -2.12
C TYR A 101 6.57 4.45 -0.90
N ARG A 102 7.86 4.66 -0.62
CA ARG A 102 8.30 5.52 0.49
C ARG A 102 7.92 6.99 0.28
N ILE A 103 8.06 7.51 -0.94
CA ILE A 103 7.64 8.87 -1.27
C ILE A 103 6.13 8.99 -1.11
N ARG A 104 5.35 8.08 -1.70
CA ARG A 104 3.89 8.09 -1.53
C ARG A 104 3.46 8.03 -0.07
N LYS A 105 4.17 7.23 0.75
CA LYS A 105 3.89 7.09 2.19
C LYS A 105 3.99 8.42 2.96
N THR A 106 4.72 9.43 2.47
CA THR A 106 4.81 10.72 3.18
C THR A 106 3.51 11.52 3.14
N LEU A 107 2.59 11.20 2.23
CA LEU A 107 1.27 11.83 2.14
C LEU A 107 0.15 10.96 2.72
N LEU A 108 0.45 9.72 3.10
CA LEU A 108 -0.53 8.80 3.67
C LEU A 108 -0.48 8.86 5.20
N PRO A 109 -1.60 8.55 5.88
CA PRO A 109 -1.62 8.40 7.33
C PRO A 109 -0.55 7.41 7.81
N PRO A 110 0.02 7.62 9.01
CA PRO A 110 0.96 6.68 9.59
C PRO A 110 0.30 5.31 9.75
N THR A 111 1.10 4.25 9.61
CA THR A 111 0.62 2.90 9.85
C THR A 111 0.19 2.79 11.32
N PRO A 112 -1.07 2.43 11.60
CA PRO A 112 -1.55 2.31 12.98
C PRO A 112 -0.83 1.19 13.72
N VAL A 113 -0.68 1.35 15.03
CA VAL A 113 -0.01 0.37 15.92
C VAL A 113 -1.00 -0.50 16.69
N SER A 114 -2.24 -0.03 16.84
CA SER A 114 -3.35 -0.76 17.46
C SER A 114 -4.68 -0.40 16.78
N LEU A 115 -5.69 -1.27 16.92
CA LEU A 115 -7.03 -1.04 16.39
C LEU A 115 -7.68 0.24 16.94
N SER A 116 -7.47 0.53 18.24
CA SER A 116 -7.97 1.74 18.90
C SER A 116 -7.28 3.03 18.42
N SER A 117 -6.05 2.94 17.88
CA SER A 117 -5.30 4.08 17.35
C SER A 117 -5.67 4.46 15.90
N ILE A 118 -6.54 3.68 15.24
CA ILE A 118 -6.91 3.93 13.85
C ILE A 118 -7.78 5.19 13.76
N ILE A 119 -7.25 6.20 13.10
CA ILE A 119 -7.97 7.43 12.75
C ILE A 119 -8.08 7.48 11.22
N ILE A 120 -9.32 7.53 10.71
CA ILE A 120 -9.59 7.70 9.28
C ILE A 120 -9.67 9.21 9.02
N PRO A 121 -8.79 9.78 8.17
CA PRO A 121 -8.88 11.19 7.80
C PRO A 121 -10.23 11.51 7.15
N GLY A 122 -10.76 12.70 7.42
CA GLY A 122 -12.07 13.11 6.92
C GLY A 122 -12.21 12.98 5.40
N ASP A 123 -11.16 13.31 4.66
CA ASP A 123 -11.14 13.23 3.19
C ASP A 123 -11.28 11.78 2.66
N MET A 124 -10.82 10.80 3.46
CA MET A 124 -10.90 9.37 3.14
C MET A 124 -12.25 8.74 3.52
N CYS A 125 -13.14 9.49 4.17
CA CYS A 125 -14.51 9.04 4.44
C CYS A 125 -15.42 9.15 3.20
N TYR A 126 -14.96 9.82 2.14
CA TYR A 126 -15.71 10.08 0.92
C TYR A 126 -15.03 9.45 -0.30
N ASN A 127 -15.81 9.17 -1.34
CA ASN A 127 -15.27 8.73 -2.62
C ASN A 127 -14.79 9.90 -3.50
N ASN A 128 -14.27 9.59 -4.69
CA ASN A 128 -13.78 10.59 -5.65
C ASN A 128 -14.85 11.60 -6.11
N SER A 129 -16.14 11.27 -5.97
CA SER A 129 -17.28 12.15 -6.25
C SER A 129 -17.78 12.91 -5.02
N LYS A 130 -17.00 12.93 -3.93
CA LYS A 130 -17.33 13.60 -2.65
C LYS A 130 -18.62 13.11 -2.00
N LYS A 131 -19.04 11.88 -2.32
CA LYS A 131 -20.15 11.20 -1.62
C LYS A 131 -19.62 10.35 -0.48
N GLU A 132 -20.39 10.26 0.60
CA GLU A 132 -20.08 9.42 1.76
C GLU A 132 -19.80 7.98 1.29
N PHE A 133 -18.71 7.41 1.80
CA PHE A 133 -18.25 6.07 1.44
C PHE A 133 -17.96 5.21 2.65
N LEU A 134 -17.41 5.80 3.72
CA LEU A 134 -17.29 5.15 5.02
C LEU A 134 -18.66 5.16 5.72
N PHE A 135 -19.22 3.99 6.03
CA PHE A 135 -20.50 3.89 6.74
C PHE A 135 -20.39 3.22 8.11
N CYS A 136 -19.30 2.52 8.39
CA CYS A 136 -19.05 1.90 9.68
C CYS A 136 -17.61 2.18 10.12
N ASN A 137 -17.43 2.65 11.34
CA ASN A 137 -16.15 2.77 12.02
C ASN A 137 -16.40 2.56 13.52
N SER A 138 -16.65 1.32 13.91
CA SER A 138 -17.01 1.00 15.30
C SER A 138 -15.79 1.05 16.24
N PRO A 139 -16.02 1.24 17.55
CA PRO A 139 -14.95 1.15 18.54
C PRO A 139 -14.52 -0.32 18.76
N THR A 140 -13.40 -0.50 19.44
CA THR A 140 -12.98 -1.81 19.99
C THR A 140 -13.70 -2.10 21.31
N PRO A 141 -13.93 -3.37 21.69
CA PRO A 141 -13.68 -4.59 20.92
C PRO A 141 -14.68 -4.78 19.76
N HIS A 142 -14.40 -5.73 18.87
CA HIS A 142 -15.20 -6.03 17.68
C HIS A 142 -15.19 -4.88 16.64
N LYS A 143 -14.05 -4.19 16.52
CA LYS A 143 -13.90 -3.08 15.59
C LYS A 143 -14.16 -3.51 14.15
N VAL A 144 -15.06 -2.79 13.50
CA VAL A 144 -15.39 -2.90 12.09
C VAL A 144 -15.16 -1.55 11.42
N ILE A 145 -14.47 -1.58 10.30
CA ILE A 145 -14.41 -0.46 9.36
C ILE A 145 -15.03 -0.94 8.06
N ALA A 146 -16.04 -0.25 7.55
CA ALA A 146 -16.73 -0.67 6.33
C ALA A 146 -17.09 0.49 5.40
N PHE A 147 -17.02 0.19 4.11
CA PHE A 147 -17.20 1.13 3.02
C PHE A 147 -18.22 0.62 2.01
N ALA A 148 -19.09 1.51 1.57
CA ALA A 148 -20.10 1.27 0.55
C ALA A 148 -20.43 2.59 -0.15
N SER A 149 -20.65 2.53 -1.46
CA SER A 149 -21.22 3.68 -2.18
C SER A 149 -22.74 3.60 -2.17
N GLU A 150 -23.41 4.72 -2.38
CA GLU A 150 -24.87 4.76 -2.62
C GLU A 150 -25.31 3.77 -3.72
N GLN A 151 -24.50 3.63 -4.79
CA GLN A 151 -24.76 2.67 -5.86
C GLN A 151 -24.67 1.21 -5.37
N ALA A 152 -23.75 0.90 -4.46
CA ALA A 152 -23.69 -0.42 -3.83
C ALA A 152 -24.96 -0.73 -3.03
N LEU A 153 -25.51 0.26 -2.31
CA LEU A 153 -26.76 0.09 -1.58
C LEU A 153 -27.95 -0.16 -2.53
N LYS A 154 -28.02 0.56 -3.64
CA LYS A 154 -29.03 0.32 -4.69
C LYS A 154 -28.89 -1.08 -5.28
N LEU A 155 -27.66 -1.54 -5.52
CA LEU A 155 -27.42 -2.89 -5.99
C LEU A 155 -27.87 -3.94 -4.97
N LEU A 156 -27.61 -3.76 -3.68
CA LEU A 156 -28.12 -4.66 -2.64
C LEU A 156 -29.65 -4.69 -2.57
N SER A 157 -30.28 -3.51 -2.62
CA SER A 157 -31.74 -3.36 -2.62
C SER A 157 -32.39 -4.04 -3.83
N ASN A 158 -31.75 -4.01 -5.00
CA ASN A 158 -32.28 -4.65 -6.20
C ASN A 158 -31.96 -6.16 -6.30
N ASN A 159 -31.09 -6.68 -5.42
CA ASN A 159 -30.67 -8.07 -5.46
C ASN A 159 -31.29 -8.87 -4.29
N PRO A 160 -32.00 -9.98 -4.56
CA PRO A 160 -32.61 -10.79 -3.50
C PRO A 160 -31.59 -11.66 -2.75
N HIS A 161 -30.38 -11.83 -3.30
CA HIS A 161 -29.34 -12.68 -2.72
C HIS A 161 -28.03 -11.91 -2.58
N TRP A 162 -27.50 -11.89 -1.37
CA TRP A 162 -26.20 -11.31 -1.05
C TRP A 162 -25.24 -12.42 -0.65
N ASN A 163 -24.03 -12.39 -1.19
CA ASN A 163 -22.99 -13.36 -0.85
C ASN A 163 -21.94 -12.67 0.02
N GLY A 164 -21.78 -13.13 1.25
CA GLY A 164 -20.72 -12.67 2.14
C GLY A 164 -19.49 -13.56 2.04
N ASP A 165 -18.31 -12.97 1.80
CA ASP A 165 -17.04 -13.71 1.76
C ASP A 165 -15.96 -13.02 2.61
N GLY A 166 -15.21 -13.83 3.36
CA GLY A 166 -14.16 -13.38 4.26
C GLY A 166 -12.77 -13.85 3.81
N THR A 167 -11.86 -12.90 3.56
CA THR A 167 -10.47 -13.19 3.21
C THR A 167 -9.54 -12.91 4.40
N PHE A 168 -8.76 -13.91 4.79
CA PHE A 168 -7.88 -13.84 5.97
C PHE A 168 -6.43 -13.48 5.60
N ARG A 169 -5.88 -14.11 4.55
CA ARG A 169 -4.45 -13.95 4.18
C ARG A 169 -4.11 -12.54 3.69
N THR A 170 -5.11 -11.83 3.18
CA THR A 170 -4.97 -10.51 2.55
C THR A 170 -5.52 -9.38 3.43
N SER A 171 -5.95 -9.69 4.65
CA SER A 171 -6.46 -8.70 5.59
C SER A 171 -5.36 -7.71 6.01
N PRO A 172 -5.67 -6.42 6.25
CA PRO A 172 -4.72 -5.50 6.86
C PRO A 172 -4.21 -6.02 8.20
N ALA A 173 -2.95 -5.75 8.53
CA ALA A 173 -2.21 -6.42 9.60
C ALA A 173 -2.86 -6.42 11.00
N LEU A 174 -3.70 -5.42 11.32
CA LEU A 174 -4.39 -5.31 12.60
C LEU A 174 -5.76 -6.03 12.64
N PHE A 175 -6.29 -6.42 11.49
CA PHE A 175 -7.61 -7.03 11.35
C PHE A 175 -7.49 -8.53 11.07
N THR A 176 -8.33 -9.33 11.72
CA THR A 176 -8.36 -10.79 11.48
C THR A 176 -8.88 -11.14 10.09
N GLN A 177 -9.78 -10.33 9.52
CA GLN A 177 -10.35 -10.56 8.20
C GLN A 177 -10.71 -9.28 7.47
N SER A 178 -10.61 -9.31 6.14
CA SER A 178 -11.40 -8.46 5.27
C SER A 178 -12.66 -9.21 4.85
N TYR A 179 -13.82 -8.59 4.97
CA TYR A 179 -15.11 -9.19 4.64
C TYR A 179 -15.81 -8.36 3.57
N TYR A 180 -16.48 -9.04 2.65
CA TYR A 180 -17.07 -8.41 1.47
C TYR A 180 -18.49 -8.90 1.26
N PHE A 181 -19.40 -7.99 0.94
CA PHE A 181 -20.67 -8.38 0.32
C PHE A 181 -20.54 -8.29 -1.20
N HIS A 182 -20.98 -9.36 -1.83
CA HIS A 182 -21.04 -9.50 -3.27
C HIS A 182 -22.49 -9.66 -3.72
N VAL A 183 -22.76 -9.13 -4.90
CA VAL A 183 -24.01 -9.34 -5.62
C VAL A 183 -23.70 -9.84 -7.02
N TRP A 184 -24.66 -10.53 -7.60
CA TRP A 184 -24.62 -10.90 -9.01
C TRP A 184 -25.16 -9.73 -9.85
N ASP A 185 -24.45 -9.42 -10.92
CA ASP A 185 -25.05 -8.75 -12.07
C ASP A 185 -25.22 -9.75 -13.23
N GLU A 186 -25.77 -9.28 -14.36
CA GLU A 186 -26.03 -10.11 -15.56
C GLU A 186 -24.80 -10.89 -16.06
N PHE A 187 -23.59 -10.44 -15.71
CA PHE A 187 -22.35 -10.98 -16.28
C PHE A 187 -21.42 -11.62 -15.25
N SER A 188 -21.50 -11.22 -13.97
CA SER A 188 -20.50 -11.60 -12.97
C SER A 188 -20.91 -11.27 -11.53
N MET A 189 -20.28 -11.96 -10.58
CA MET A 189 -20.32 -11.57 -9.17
C MET A 189 -19.30 -10.46 -8.90
N LYS A 190 -19.72 -9.38 -8.22
CA LYS A 190 -18.85 -8.24 -7.90
C LYS A 190 -18.89 -7.89 -6.41
N PRO A 191 -17.74 -7.60 -5.77
CA PRO A 191 -17.71 -7.05 -4.43
C PRO A 191 -18.21 -5.61 -4.46
N ILE A 192 -19.14 -5.27 -3.57
CA ILE A 192 -19.77 -3.94 -3.52
C ILE A 192 -19.71 -3.30 -2.13
N ILE A 193 -19.52 -4.11 -1.08
CA ILE A 193 -19.18 -3.63 0.26
C ILE A 193 -17.81 -4.19 0.61
N PHE A 194 -16.98 -3.34 1.22
CA PHE A 194 -15.64 -3.67 1.66
C PHE A 194 -15.55 -3.40 3.16
N SER A 195 -15.21 -4.39 3.96
CA SER A 195 -15.00 -4.20 5.40
C SER A 195 -13.75 -4.90 5.91
N CYS A 196 -13.26 -4.42 7.05
CA CYS A 196 -12.22 -5.05 7.85
C CYS A 196 -12.80 -5.28 9.25
N CYS A 197 -12.71 -6.53 9.75
CA CYS A 197 -13.25 -6.92 11.05
C CYS A 197 -12.13 -7.36 11.98
N GLU A 198 -12.16 -6.87 13.22
CA GLU A 198 -11.18 -7.18 14.26
C GLU A 198 -11.11 -8.69 14.51
N ASP A 199 -12.27 -9.35 14.49
CA ASP A 199 -12.43 -10.78 14.73
C ASP A 199 -13.54 -11.38 13.86
N LYS A 200 -13.90 -12.63 14.15
CA LYS A 200 -14.95 -13.40 13.47
C LYS A 200 -16.18 -13.60 14.35
N SER A 201 -16.36 -12.78 15.38
CA SER A 201 -17.48 -12.90 16.31
C SER A 201 -18.78 -12.51 15.62
N GLU A 202 -19.88 -13.06 16.14
CA GLU A 202 -21.23 -12.63 15.74
C GLU A 202 -21.41 -11.12 15.93
N GLU A 203 -20.82 -10.56 16.99
CA GLU A 203 -20.92 -9.13 17.31
C GLU A 203 -20.30 -8.24 16.23
N SER A 204 -19.12 -8.60 15.71
CA SER A 204 -18.52 -7.91 14.55
C SER A 204 -19.46 -7.91 13.33
N TYR A 205 -20.08 -9.05 13.02
CA TYR A 205 -21.02 -9.12 11.89
C TYR A 205 -22.31 -8.35 12.13
N ARG A 206 -22.82 -8.37 13.37
CA ARG A 206 -23.99 -7.61 13.80
C ARG A 206 -23.76 -6.12 13.65
N GLN A 207 -22.63 -5.60 14.11
CA GLN A 207 -22.26 -4.19 13.95
C GLN A 207 -22.15 -3.77 12.48
N LEU A 208 -21.55 -4.62 11.64
CA LEU A 208 -21.46 -4.40 10.20
C LEU A 208 -22.85 -4.27 9.56
N LEU A 209 -23.72 -5.25 9.80
CA LEU A 209 -25.07 -5.29 9.23
C LEU A 209 -25.94 -4.14 9.76
N GLN A 210 -25.95 -3.89 11.07
CA GLN A 210 -26.72 -2.78 11.66
C GLN A 210 -26.28 -1.43 11.10
N SER A 211 -24.96 -1.21 10.96
CA SER A 211 -24.41 0.01 10.36
C SER A 211 -24.84 0.13 8.89
N LEU A 212 -24.87 -0.98 8.16
CA LEU A 212 -25.30 -1.02 6.76
C LEU A 212 -26.79 -0.65 6.61
N PHE A 213 -27.69 -1.26 7.39
CA PHE A 213 -29.12 -0.94 7.37
C PHE A 213 -29.38 0.51 7.78
N THR A 214 -28.67 1.01 8.80
CA THR A 214 -28.74 2.42 9.22
C THR A 214 -28.32 3.35 8.10
N HIS A 215 -27.21 3.03 7.42
CA HIS A 215 -26.70 3.81 6.31
C HIS A 215 -27.62 3.79 5.09
N ALA A 216 -28.23 2.64 4.77
CA ALA A 216 -29.23 2.56 3.71
C ALA A 216 -30.48 3.39 4.01
N THR A 217 -30.98 3.30 5.25
CA THR A 217 -32.11 4.13 5.71
C THR A 217 -31.82 5.62 5.61
N LYS A 218 -30.62 6.05 6.02
CA LYS A 218 -30.14 7.45 5.87
C LYS A 218 -30.15 7.91 4.41
N ASN A 219 -29.91 7.00 3.47
CA ASN A 219 -29.93 7.27 2.03
C ASN A 219 -31.31 7.03 1.38
N ASN A 220 -32.37 6.79 2.15
CA ASN A 220 -33.71 6.45 1.67
C ASN A 220 -33.74 5.20 0.77
N ILE A 221 -32.91 4.21 1.08
CA ILE A 221 -32.84 2.93 0.37
C ILE A 221 -33.31 1.83 1.33
N VAL A 222 -34.29 1.05 0.89
CA VAL A 222 -34.76 -0.14 1.62
C VAL A 222 -34.00 -1.34 1.12
N LEU A 223 -33.26 -2.00 2.01
CA LEU A 223 -32.60 -3.26 1.71
C LEU A 223 -33.59 -4.42 1.88
N ASN A 224 -33.40 -5.48 1.07
CA ASN A 224 -34.18 -6.72 1.14
C ASN A 224 -33.85 -7.55 2.39
#